data_AF-L0P8A8-F1
#
_entry.id   AF-L0P8A8-F1
#
_cell.length_a   1.000
_cell.length_b   1.000
_cell.length_c   1.000
_cell.angle_alpha   90.00
_cell.angle_beta   90.00
_cell.angle_gamma   90.00
#
_symmetry.space_group_name_H-M   'P 1'
#
loop_
_entity.id
_entity.type
_entity.pdbx_description
1 polymer ?
#
loop_
_entity_poly.entity_id
_entity_poly.type
_entity_poly.pdbx_seq_one_letter_code
_entity_poly.pdbx_strand_id
1 'polypeptide(L)'
;MDLLSEKEENNYNIKQNFPDDISPRLALLFTRIQYRGMQPLFPASWKIDFLGLPSTLFVQNNSNFRPPLCSMNNSDGGEFRVIFLGKLAFKRLMFLGRDIRDKIQLNKEYHLSHDSHSIEPYILNELKRFQQWMEKDIYTPEKIKIPYLIFASSCYSDFSKNVDVNINNDYIIVAEKMENKLREAAQYHRQRVLSRYIDQYSYVSSTPLDENENTLTMINKFPTIYGFAICGSQVAIVSLNSSDSKNPIRTLLVIDYCNITQDLWSAIAISLTMVASRDEAIEWSCFEGSNDISKLTKQMASVKMTEDIDF
;
A
#
# COMPACT_ATOMS: atom_id res chain seq x y z
N MET A 1 -9.92 29.23 23.29
CA MET A 1 -9.51 29.74 21.97
C MET A 1 -8.36 28.92 21.45
N ASP A 2 -8.52 28.04 20.47
CA ASP A 2 -9.41 26.88 20.46
C ASP A 2 -8.62 25.78 19.75
N LEU A 3 -8.02 24.86 20.52
CA LEU A 3 -7.25 23.71 20.01
C LEU A 3 -8.10 22.71 19.19
N LEU A 4 -9.41 22.95 19.11
CA LEU A 4 -10.36 22.23 18.25
C LEU A 4 -10.44 22.84 16.85
N SER A 5 -10.22 24.16 16.72
CA SER A 5 -10.24 24.89 15.44
C SER A 5 -9.10 24.46 14.50
N GLU A 6 -7.87 24.32 15.02
CA GLU A 6 -6.70 23.93 14.22
C GLU A 6 -6.72 22.45 13.78
N LYS A 7 -7.34 21.58 14.56
CA LYS A 7 -7.52 20.16 14.20
C LYS A 7 -8.53 19.97 13.07
N GLU A 8 -9.52 20.83 13.02
CA GLU A 8 -10.47 20.89 11.92
C GLU A 8 -9.77 21.50 10.69
N GLU A 9 -9.09 22.64 10.80
CA GLU A 9 -8.40 23.29 9.66
C GLU A 9 -7.38 22.38 8.96
N ASN A 10 -6.57 21.61 9.71
CA ASN A 10 -5.60 20.70 9.09
C ASN A 10 -6.23 19.48 8.42
N ASN A 11 -7.37 18.99 8.92
CA ASN A 11 -8.16 17.95 8.22
C ASN A 11 -8.93 18.52 7.02
N TYR A 12 -9.37 19.78 7.10
CA TYR A 12 -10.00 20.51 5.99
C TYR A 12 -8.99 20.79 4.86
N ASN A 13 -7.74 21.11 5.18
CA ASN A 13 -6.70 21.39 4.19
C ASN A 13 -6.24 20.13 3.41
N ILE A 14 -6.26 18.94 4.03
CA ILE A 14 -5.99 17.68 3.31
C ILE A 14 -7.18 17.30 2.42
N LYS A 15 -8.43 17.58 2.84
CA LYS A 15 -9.62 17.34 2.01
C LYS A 15 -9.76 18.32 0.84
N GLN A 16 -9.28 19.56 0.96
CA GLN A 16 -9.55 20.61 -0.04
C GLN A 16 -8.87 20.42 -1.40
N ASN A 17 -7.86 19.54 -1.53
CA ASN A 17 -7.09 19.38 -2.78
C ASN A 17 -7.27 18.04 -3.50
N PHE A 18 -8.04 17.10 -2.93
CA PHE A 18 -8.26 15.79 -3.54
C PHE A 18 -9.73 15.63 -3.96
N PRO A 19 -10.00 15.04 -5.14
CA PRO A 19 -11.34 14.64 -5.55
C PRO A 19 -12.08 13.83 -4.47
N ASP A 20 -13.41 14.00 -4.40
CA ASP A 20 -14.26 13.34 -3.40
C ASP A 20 -14.22 11.79 -3.46
N ASP A 21 -13.79 11.22 -4.59
CA ASP A 21 -13.63 9.77 -4.75
C ASP A 21 -12.36 9.20 -4.09
N ILE A 22 -11.45 10.06 -3.62
CA ILE A 22 -10.19 9.64 -2.98
C ILE A 22 -10.42 9.41 -1.49
N SER A 23 -10.15 8.19 -1.03
CA SER A 23 -10.18 7.89 0.40
C SER A 23 -9.09 8.69 1.15
N PRO A 24 -9.34 9.14 2.40
CA PRO A 24 -8.33 9.85 3.18
C PRO A 24 -7.01 9.08 3.32
N ARG A 25 -7.08 7.75 3.30
CA ARG A 25 -5.92 6.87 3.37
C ARG A 25 -5.12 6.82 2.08
N LEU A 26 -5.82 6.80 0.94
CA LEU A 26 -5.17 6.92 -0.36
C LEU A 26 -4.50 8.28 -0.52
N ALA A 27 -5.15 9.36 -0.09
CA ALA A 27 -4.56 10.70 -0.06
C ALA A 27 -3.31 10.74 0.83
N LEU A 28 -3.36 10.14 2.03
CA LEU A 28 -2.20 10.05 2.92
C LEU A 28 -1.05 9.24 2.30
N LEU A 29 -1.35 8.09 1.68
CA LEU A 29 -0.33 7.29 0.98
C LEU A 29 0.29 8.09 -0.15
N PHE A 30 -0.52 8.73 -0.98
CA PHE A 30 -0.06 9.52 -2.11
C PHE A 30 0.87 10.65 -1.66
N THR A 31 0.47 11.42 -0.65
CA THR A 31 1.31 12.45 -0.02
C THR A 31 2.61 11.85 0.52
N ARG A 32 2.56 10.70 1.21
CA ARG A 32 3.78 10.03 1.71
C ARG A 32 4.72 9.58 0.59
N ILE A 33 4.19 9.10 -0.53
CA ILE A 33 4.98 8.75 -1.70
C ILE A 33 5.60 10.01 -2.31
N GLN A 34 4.84 11.10 -2.47
CA GLN A 34 5.36 12.36 -3.03
C GLN A 34 6.47 12.97 -2.18
N TYR A 35 6.28 13.04 -0.86
CA TYR A 35 7.22 13.61 0.10
C TYR A 35 8.16 12.55 0.71
N ARG A 36 8.34 11.40 0.04
CA ARG A 36 9.29 10.37 0.49
C ARG A 36 10.69 10.97 0.56
N GLY A 37 11.37 10.82 1.70
CA GLY A 37 12.68 11.47 1.94
C GLY A 37 12.62 12.73 2.81
N MET A 38 11.45 13.34 2.98
CA MET A 38 11.29 14.57 3.77
C MET A 38 10.73 14.33 5.17
N GLN A 39 10.27 13.13 5.46
CA GLN A 39 9.75 12.73 6.77
C GLN A 39 10.37 11.42 7.22
N PRO A 40 10.45 11.15 8.54
CA PRO A 40 10.93 9.88 9.04
C PRO A 40 9.97 8.75 8.68
N LEU A 41 10.49 7.71 8.04
CA LEU A 41 9.72 6.56 7.55
C LEU A 41 10.02 5.27 8.32
N PHE A 42 11.18 5.19 8.98
CA PHE A 42 11.68 3.98 9.64
C PHE A 42 11.87 4.15 11.15
N PRO A 43 11.72 3.07 11.94
CA PRO A 43 12.10 3.05 13.34
C PRO A 43 13.57 3.39 13.55
N ALA A 44 13.88 4.04 14.66
CA ALA A 44 15.26 4.35 15.04
C ALA A 44 16.15 3.09 15.12
N SER A 45 15.56 1.95 15.51
CA SER A 45 16.21 0.65 15.60
C SER A 45 16.67 0.07 14.25
N TRP A 46 16.23 0.64 13.12
CA TRP A 46 16.67 0.24 11.78
C TRP A 46 17.93 0.98 11.34
N LYS A 47 18.28 2.09 11.99
CA LYS A 47 19.40 2.96 11.56
C LYS A 47 20.73 2.22 11.45
N ILE A 48 21.00 1.29 12.36
CA ILE A 48 22.25 0.52 12.40
C ILE A 48 22.39 -0.42 11.19
N ASP A 49 21.28 -0.94 10.66
CA ASP A 49 21.28 -1.85 9.50
C ASP A 49 21.34 -1.13 8.15
N PHE A 50 21.10 0.18 8.15
CA PHE A 50 20.97 1.01 6.94
C PHE A 50 21.80 2.29 7.04
N LEU A 51 23.09 2.16 7.39
CA LEU A 51 24.02 3.28 7.59
C LEU A 51 24.19 4.20 6.36
N GLY A 52 23.90 3.69 5.15
CA GLY A 52 23.96 4.48 3.91
C GLY A 52 22.73 5.37 3.65
N LEU A 53 21.69 5.30 4.50
CA LEU A 53 20.48 6.10 4.36
C LEU A 53 20.59 7.42 5.15
N PRO A 54 19.98 8.52 4.65
CA PRO A 54 19.88 9.78 5.40
C PRO A 54 19.29 9.57 6.79
N SER A 55 19.89 10.19 7.81
CA SER A 55 19.43 10.10 9.19
C SER A 55 18.01 10.62 9.39
N THR A 56 17.57 11.55 8.54
CA THR A 56 16.22 12.13 8.51
C THR A 56 15.12 11.12 8.21
N LEU A 57 15.45 9.98 7.59
CA LEU A 57 14.50 8.89 7.33
C LEU A 57 14.18 8.07 8.59
N PHE A 58 14.95 8.23 9.67
CA PHE A 58 14.77 7.48 10.90
C PHE A 58 14.15 8.36 11.98
N VAL A 59 13.22 7.77 12.70
CA VAL A 59 12.61 8.36 13.88
C VAL A 59 13.67 8.55 14.98
N GLN A 60 13.52 9.58 15.81
CA GLN A 60 14.38 9.80 16.97
C GLN A 60 13.98 8.84 18.11
N ASN A 61 14.96 8.29 18.84
CA ASN A 61 14.75 7.25 19.87
C ASN A 61 13.69 7.62 20.94
N ASN A 62 13.48 8.90 21.21
CA ASN A 62 12.59 9.38 22.27
C ASN A 62 11.26 9.95 21.75
N SER A 63 10.99 9.86 20.44
CA SER A 63 9.75 10.41 19.90
C SER A 63 8.60 9.39 20.01
N ASN A 64 7.40 9.89 20.34
CA ASN A 64 6.17 9.10 20.32
C ASN A 64 5.64 8.84 18.90
N PHE A 65 6.37 9.29 17.87
CA PHE A 65 5.98 9.12 16.49
C PHE A 65 6.19 7.68 16.05
N ARG A 66 5.10 7.03 15.62
CA ARG A 66 5.16 5.68 15.02
C ARG A 66 5.47 5.80 13.52
N PRO A 67 6.64 5.29 13.06
CA PRO A 67 6.96 5.33 11.64
C PRO A 67 6.03 4.42 10.84
N PRO A 68 5.72 4.77 9.57
CA PRO A 68 4.89 3.94 8.71
C PRO A 68 5.50 2.56 8.45
N LEU A 69 6.80 2.47 8.19
CA LEU A 69 7.49 1.21 7.91
C LEU A 69 7.98 0.55 9.20
N CYS A 70 7.04 0.09 10.03
CA CYS A 70 7.34 -0.61 11.28
C CYS A 70 6.61 -1.96 11.41
N SER A 71 7.17 -2.82 12.26
CA SER A 71 6.53 -4.03 12.77
C SER A 71 5.30 -3.65 13.59
N MET A 72 4.23 -4.44 13.46
CA MET A 72 3.03 -4.32 14.28
C MET A 72 3.05 -5.21 15.51
N ASN A 73 3.90 -6.24 15.52
CA ASN A 73 4.00 -7.16 16.64
C ASN A 73 4.93 -6.61 17.74
N ASN A 74 4.36 -6.35 18.93
CA ASN A 74 5.05 -5.85 20.13
C ASN A 74 5.24 -6.96 21.20
N SER A 75 5.13 -8.24 20.85
CA SER A 75 5.32 -9.31 21.84
C SER A 75 6.81 -9.65 22.03
N ASP A 76 7.27 -9.57 23.29
CA ASP A 76 8.68 -9.50 23.74
C ASP A 76 9.63 -10.58 23.19
N GLY A 77 9.12 -11.75 22.75
CA GLY A 77 9.94 -12.83 22.17
C GLY A 77 9.92 -12.93 20.64
N GLY A 78 8.89 -12.38 19.99
CA GLY A 78 8.68 -12.44 18.53
C GLY A 78 9.14 -11.19 17.79
N GLU A 79 9.25 -10.06 18.51
CA GLU A 79 9.58 -8.74 17.98
C GLU A 79 10.89 -8.75 17.16
N PHE A 80 11.98 -9.30 17.72
CA PHE A 80 13.28 -9.33 17.03
C PHE A 80 13.24 -10.06 15.69
N ARG A 81 12.49 -11.17 15.60
CA ARG A 81 12.37 -11.95 14.37
C ARG A 81 11.56 -11.20 13.31
N VAL A 82 10.42 -10.63 13.69
CA VAL A 82 9.56 -9.90 12.75
C VAL A 82 10.22 -8.61 12.28
N ILE A 83 10.90 -7.88 13.17
CA ILE A 83 11.71 -6.71 12.82
C ILE A 83 12.84 -7.09 11.87
N PHE A 84 13.60 -8.15 12.17
CA PHE A 84 14.69 -8.61 11.32
C PHE A 84 14.19 -9.02 9.92
N LEU A 85 13.09 -9.77 9.85
CA LEU A 85 12.48 -10.16 8.58
C LEU A 85 11.99 -8.94 7.78
N GLY A 86 11.49 -7.90 8.44
CA GLY A 86 11.07 -6.65 7.80
C GLY A 86 12.25 -5.88 7.23
N LYS A 87 13.34 -5.76 8.00
CA LYS A 87 14.61 -5.18 7.53
C LYS A 87 15.15 -5.94 6.32
N LEU A 88 15.16 -7.28 6.38
CA LEU A 88 15.62 -8.13 5.29
C LEU A 88 14.75 -7.99 4.03
N ALA A 89 13.43 -7.97 4.20
CA ALA A 89 12.49 -7.78 3.09
C ALA A 89 12.67 -6.41 2.43
N PHE A 90 12.79 -5.35 3.22
CA PHE A 90 13.05 -4.00 2.69
C PHE A 90 14.41 -3.91 1.98
N LYS A 91 15.46 -4.50 2.56
CA LYS A 91 16.79 -4.55 1.95
C LYS A 91 16.77 -5.23 0.58
N ARG A 92 15.98 -6.30 0.40
CA ARG A 92 15.80 -6.95 -0.91
C ARG A 92 15.14 -6.02 -1.93
N LEU A 93 14.10 -5.27 -1.53
CA LEU A 93 13.48 -4.28 -2.42
C LEU A 93 14.46 -3.16 -2.83
N MET A 94 15.38 -2.76 -1.95
CA MET A 94 16.42 -1.79 -2.30
C MET A 94 17.40 -2.34 -3.36
N PHE A 95 17.78 -3.62 -3.26
CA PHE A 95 18.70 -4.24 -4.22
C PHE A 95 18.04 -4.72 -5.51
N LEU A 96 16.70 -4.82 -5.52
CA LEU A 96 15.92 -5.30 -6.65
C LEU A 96 16.27 -4.56 -7.96
N GLY A 97 16.46 -3.24 -7.92
CA GLY A 97 16.84 -2.46 -9.11
C GLY A 97 18.20 -2.87 -9.68
N ARG A 98 19.20 -3.09 -8.81
CA ARG A 98 20.50 -3.63 -9.21
C ARG A 98 20.35 -5.02 -9.84
N ASP A 99 19.66 -5.93 -9.16
CA ASP A 99 19.53 -7.32 -9.60
C ASP A 99 18.80 -7.43 -10.95
N ILE A 100 17.83 -6.55 -11.21
CA ILE A 100 17.14 -6.44 -12.51
C ILE A 100 18.08 -5.95 -13.60
N ARG A 101 18.87 -4.89 -13.33
CA ARG A 101 19.83 -4.36 -14.31
C ARG A 101 20.91 -5.38 -14.65
N ASP A 102 21.40 -6.12 -13.66
CA ASP A 102 22.36 -7.21 -13.85
C ASP A 102 21.74 -8.30 -14.76
N LYS A 103 20.48 -8.67 -14.55
CA LYS A 103 19.75 -9.61 -15.44
C LYS A 103 19.57 -9.07 -16.86
N ILE A 104 19.22 -7.79 -17.00
CA ILE A 104 19.09 -7.14 -18.32
C ILE A 104 20.43 -7.16 -19.05
N GLN A 105 21.52 -6.86 -18.34
CA GLN A 105 22.87 -6.87 -18.91
C GLN A 105 23.27 -8.28 -19.35
N LEU A 106 23.04 -9.30 -18.53
CA LEU A 106 23.32 -10.70 -18.88
C LEU A 106 22.51 -11.14 -20.10
N ASN A 107 21.22 -10.82 -20.17
CA ASN A 107 20.40 -11.15 -21.34
C ASN A 107 20.94 -10.51 -22.62
N LYS A 108 21.45 -9.26 -22.54
CA LYS A 108 22.09 -8.57 -23.67
C LYS A 108 23.43 -9.21 -24.06
N GLU A 109 24.29 -9.50 -23.08
CA GLU A 109 25.64 -10.02 -23.30
C GLU A 109 25.63 -11.41 -23.95
N TYR A 110 24.70 -12.28 -23.53
CA TYR A 110 24.59 -13.63 -24.05
C TYR A 110 23.63 -13.76 -25.25
N HIS A 111 23.13 -12.66 -25.79
CA HIS A 111 22.11 -12.64 -26.86
C HIS A 111 20.95 -13.60 -26.60
N LEU A 112 20.58 -13.74 -25.32
CA LEU A 112 19.54 -14.67 -24.92
C LEU A 112 18.19 -14.09 -25.30
N SER A 113 17.23 -14.98 -25.62
CA SER A 113 15.84 -14.57 -25.76
C SER A 113 15.37 -13.85 -24.50
N HIS A 114 14.39 -12.94 -24.66
CA HIS A 114 13.82 -12.14 -23.57
C HIS A 114 13.34 -12.97 -22.35
N ASP A 115 13.18 -14.29 -22.49
CA ASP A 115 12.72 -15.21 -21.45
C ASP A 115 13.80 -15.96 -20.66
N SER A 116 15.08 -15.90 -21.05
CA SER A 116 16.11 -16.75 -20.42
C SER A 116 16.37 -16.39 -18.95
N HIS A 117 16.51 -15.09 -18.65
CA HIS A 117 16.40 -14.60 -17.27
C HIS A 117 15.12 -13.77 -17.16
N SER A 118 14.05 -14.41 -16.70
CA SER A 118 12.76 -13.77 -16.57
C SER A 118 12.78 -12.66 -15.50
N ILE A 119 12.59 -11.42 -15.95
CA ILE A 119 12.66 -10.22 -15.11
C ILE A 119 11.37 -10.08 -14.29
N GLU A 120 10.21 -10.16 -14.94
CA GLU A 120 8.93 -9.95 -14.23
C GLU A 120 8.65 -11.00 -13.14
N PRO A 121 8.89 -12.30 -13.36
CA PRO A 121 8.71 -13.29 -12.29
C PRO A 121 9.65 -13.04 -11.12
N TYR A 122 10.85 -12.51 -11.38
CA TYR A 122 11.80 -12.13 -10.32
C TYR A 122 11.28 -10.95 -9.50
N ILE A 123 10.80 -9.89 -10.15
CA ILE A 123 10.13 -8.75 -9.48
C ILE A 123 8.96 -9.26 -8.63
N LEU A 124 8.06 -10.03 -9.24
CA LEU A 124 6.88 -10.56 -8.57
C LEU A 124 7.25 -11.40 -7.34
N ASN A 125 8.31 -12.20 -7.42
CA ASN A 125 8.77 -13.01 -6.31
C ASN A 125 9.32 -12.16 -5.14
N GLU A 126 10.08 -11.09 -5.42
CA GLU A 126 10.54 -10.18 -4.37
C GLU A 126 9.39 -9.39 -3.75
N LEU A 127 8.41 -8.96 -4.54
CA LEU A 127 7.20 -8.34 -4.02
C LEU A 127 6.40 -9.30 -3.11
N LYS A 128 6.25 -10.57 -3.54
CA LYS A 128 5.59 -11.62 -2.72
C LYS A 128 6.35 -11.92 -1.44
N ARG A 129 7.68 -11.89 -1.45
CA ARG A 129 8.50 -12.07 -0.23
C ARG A 129 8.25 -10.96 0.78
N PHE A 130 8.09 -9.72 0.32
CA PHE A 130 7.71 -8.61 1.20
C PHE A 130 6.27 -8.79 1.73
N GLN A 131 5.33 -9.19 0.88
CA GLN A 131 3.97 -9.53 1.31
C GLN A 131 3.96 -10.63 2.39
N GLN A 132 4.73 -11.70 2.21
CA GLN A 132 4.85 -12.77 3.20
C GLN A 132 5.36 -12.28 4.56
N TRP A 133 6.25 -11.29 4.58
CA TRP A 133 6.66 -10.66 5.83
C TRP A 133 5.49 -9.90 6.46
N MET A 134 4.75 -9.10 5.69
CA MET A 134 3.59 -8.36 6.20
C MET A 134 2.51 -9.28 6.76
N GLU A 135 2.24 -10.40 6.09
CA GLU A 135 1.28 -11.40 6.56
C GLU A 135 1.73 -12.05 7.89
N LYS A 136 3.04 -12.20 8.10
CA LYS A 136 3.60 -12.70 9.37
C LYS A 136 3.65 -11.64 10.47
N ASP A 137 3.77 -10.38 10.09
CA ASP A 137 3.76 -9.23 11.00
C ASP A 137 2.38 -9.04 11.63
N ILE A 138 1.32 -9.38 10.89
CA ILE A 138 -0.04 -9.39 11.39
C ILE A 138 -0.33 -10.70 12.14
N TYR A 139 -0.51 -10.65 13.46
CA TYR A 139 -1.10 -11.76 14.23
C TYR A 139 -2.63 -11.74 14.08
N THR A 140 -3.15 -12.06 12.90
CA THR A 140 -4.61 -12.21 12.69
C THR A 140 -4.91 -13.64 12.30
N PRO A 141 -5.94 -14.28 12.91
CA PRO A 141 -6.33 -15.63 12.57
C PRO A 141 -6.66 -15.76 11.08
N GLU A 142 -6.30 -16.90 10.49
CA GLU A 142 -6.16 -17.22 9.06
C GLU A 142 -7.40 -17.02 8.15
N LYS A 143 -8.46 -16.32 8.58
CA LYS A 143 -9.81 -16.46 8.02
C LYS A 143 -10.37 -15.31 7.18
N ILE A 144 -9.60 -14.27 6.84
CA ILE A 144 -10.09 -13.25 5.89
C ILE A 144 -9.01 -12.93 4.85
N LYS A 145 -8.73 -13.90 3.99
CA LYS A 145 -7.83 -13.77 2.82
C LYS A 145 -8.54 -13.05 1.67
N ILE A 146 -8.88 -11.77 1.83
CA ILE A 146 -9.26 -10.96 0.67
C ILE A 146 -8.08 -10.05 0.34
N PRO A 147 -7.52 -10.12 -0.88
CA PRO A 147 -6.33 -9.35 -1.21
C PRO A 147 -6.71 -7.88 -1.45
N TYR A 148 -6.40 -7.02 -0.47
CA TYR A 148 -6.30 -5.57 -0.68
C TYR A 148 -5.09 -5.18 -1.54
N LEU A 149 -4.30 -6.18 -1.96
CA LEU A 149 -3.12 -6.05 -2.80
C LEU A 149 -3.16 -7.05 -3.96
N ILE A 150 -3.13 -6.54 -5.18
CA ILE A 150 -3.23 -7.34 -6.41
C ILE A 150 -1.95 -7.24 -7.23
N PHE A 151 -1.57 -8.34 -7.89
CA PHE A 151 -0.46 -8.35 -8.84
C PHE A 151 -0.96 -8.69 -10.25
N ALA A 152 -0.49 -7.94 -11.23
CA ALA A 152 -0.62 -8.25 -12.65
C ALA A 152 0.76 -8.19 -13.30
N SER A 153 1.05 -9.15 -14.18
CA SER A 153 2.32 -9.28 -14.91
C SER A 153 2.00 -9.74 -16.34
N SER A 154 2.80 -9.26 -17.29
CA SER A 154 2.68 -9.56 -18.73
C SER A 154 3.11 -11.00 -19.01
N CYS A 155 4.15 -11.49 -18.34
CA CYS A 155 4.71 -12.84 -18.49
C CYS A 155 3.78 -13.99 -18.04
N TYR A 156 2.53 -13.71 -17.67
CA TYR A 156 1.53 -14.73 -17.35
C TYR A 156 0.53 -14.89 -18.51
N SER A 157 1.05 -15.30 -19.66
CA SER A 157 0.27 -15.94 -20.70
C SER A 157 1.10 -17.07 -21.31
N ASP A 158 0.65 -18.32 -21.11
CA ASP A 158 1.14 -19.51 -21.81
C ASP A 158 0.99 -19.41 -23.35
N PHE A 159 0.43 -18.30 -23.86
CA PHE A 159 0.17 -17.99 -25.25
C PHE A 159 1.30 -17.25 -25.99
N SER A 160 2.34 -16.76 -25.29
CA SER A 160 3.36 -15.90 -25.91
C SER A 160 4.56 -16.63 -26.54
N LYS A 161 4.43 -17.92 -26.89
CA LYS A 161 5.56 -18.64 -27.52
C LYS A 161 5.72 -18.38 -29.02
N ASN A 162 4.77 -17.72 -29.69
CA ASN A 162 4.74 -17.67 -31.17
C ASN A 162 4.37 -16.32 -31.81
N VAL A 163 4.39 -15.21 -31.08
CA VAL A 163 4.12 -13.91 -31.70
C VAL A 163 5.18 -12.92 -31.23
N ASP A 164 5.84 -12.28 -32.19
CA ASP A 164 6.64 -11.07 -31.95
C ASP A 164 5.68 -9.97 -31.47
N VAL A 165 5.34 -9.99 -30.18
CA VAL A 165 4.44 -9.02 -29.58
C VAL A 165 5.22 -7.72 -29.41
N ASN A 166 4.77 -6.68 -30.11
CA ASN A 166 5.29 -5.32 -29.99
C ASN A 166 5.18 -4.87 -28.53
N ILE A 167 6.24 -4.31 -27.95
CA ILE A 167 6.35 -3.87 -26.54
C ILE A 167 5.11 -3.05 -26.08
N ASN A 168 4.50 -2.29 -26.97
CA ASN A 168 3.28 -1.52 -26.68
C ASN A 168 2.05 -2.39 -26.34
N ASN A 169 1.94 -3.59 -26.90
CA ASN A 169 0.85 -4.51 -26.62
C ASN A 169 0.96 -5.08 -25.19
N ASP A 170 2.18 -5.31 -24.68
CA ASP A 170 2.37 -5.87 -23.34
C ASP A 170 1.84 -4.93 -22.25
N TYR A 171 2.08 -3.61 -22.39
CA TYR A 171 1.53 -2.61 -21.47
C TYR A 171 -0.01 -2.61 -21.47
N ILE A 172 -0.63 -2.72 -22.64
CA ILE A 172 -2.09 -2.75 -22.78
C ILE A 172 -2.65 -4.01 -22.12
N ILE A 173 -2.04 -5.17 -22.38
CA ILE A 173 -2.44 -6.46 -21.80
C ILE A 173 -2.35 -6.42 -20.26
N VAL A 174 -1.24 -5.89 -19.72
CA VAL A 174 -1.07 -5.77 -18.26
C VAL A 174 -2.06 -4.80 -17.66
N ALA A 175 -2.30 -3.66 -18.31
CA ALA A 175 -3.26 -2.66 -17.85
C ALA A 175 -4.68 -3.23 -17.80
N GLU A 176 -5.13 -3.89 -18.87
CA GLU A 176 -6.45 -4.52 -18.95
C GLU A 176 -6.60 -5.65 -17.89
N LYS A 177 -5.58 -6.50 -17.76
CA LYS A 177 -5.55 -7.57 -16.74
C LYS A 177 -5.60 -7.01 -15.32
N MET A 178 -4.88 -5.91 -15.07
CA MET A 178 -4.89 -5.24 -13.78
C MET A 178 -6.26 -4.60 -13.50
N GLU A 179 -6.83 -3.94 -14.49
CA GLU A 179 -8.15 -3.32 -14.40
C GLU A 179 -9.23 -4.33 -14.06
N ASN A 180 -9.29 -5.44 -14.79
CA ASN A 180 -10.26 -6.50 -14.55
C ASN A 180 -10.15 -7.06 -13.13
N LYS A 181 -8.93 -7.37 -12.67
CA LYS A 181 -8.71 -7.88 -11.31
C LYS A 181 -9.06 -6.89 -10.21
N LEU A 182 -8.71 -5.60 -10.38
CA LEU A 182 -9.06 -4.56 -9.42
C LEU A 182 -10.56 -4.36 -9.35
N ARG A 183 -11.25 -4.33 -10.49
CA ARG A 183 -12.71 -4.18 -10.54
C ARG A 183 -13.43 -5.37 -9.92
N GLU A 184 -12.98 -6.59 -10.19
CA GLU A 184 -13.53 -7.81 -9.58
C GLU A 184 -13.38 -7.77 -8.04
N ALA A 185 -12.18 -7.44 -7.56
CA ALA A 185 -11.95 -7.31 -6.12
C ALA A 185 -12.79 -6.18 -5.50
N ALA A 186 -12.91 -5.03 -6.17
CA ALA A 186 -13.73 -3.91 -5.70
C ALA A 186 -15.21 -4.27 -5.62
N GLN A 187 -15.73 -5.01 -6.60
CA GLN A 187 -17.10 -5.52 -6.57
C GLN A 187 -17.32 -6.47 -5.39
N TYR A 188 -16.38 -7.40 -5.16
CA TYR A 188 -16.46 -8.34 -4.05
C TYR A 188 -16.43 -7.61 -2.69
N HIS A 189 -15.52 -6.66 -2.51
CA HIS A 189 -15.46 -5.85 -1.30
C HIS A 189 -16.73 -5.03 -1.08
N ARG A 190 -17.28 -4.43 -2.14
CA ARG A 190 -18.53 -3.67 -2.08
C ARG A 190 -19.69 -4.56 -1.62
N GLN A 191 -19.84 -5.74 -2.22
CA GLN A 191 -20.89 -6.70 -1.85
C GLN A 191 -20.76 -7.14 -0.39
N ARG A 192 -19.54 -7.40 0.08
CA ARG A 192 -19.26 -7.77 1.48
C ARG A 192 -19.58 -6.65 2.46
N VAL A 193 -19.27 -5.40 2.12
CA VAL A 193 -19.62 -4.25 2.96
C VAL A 193 -21.14 -4.13 3.02
N LEU A 194 -21.82 -4.13 1.87
CA LEU A 194 -23.28 -4.01 1.81
C LEU A 194 -24.02 -5.12 2.56
N SER A 195 -23.58 -6.38 2.43
CA SER A 195 -24.21 -7.51 3.13
C SER A 195 -24.13 -7.34 4.66
N ARG A 196 -22.99 -6.88 5.18
CA ARG A 196 -22.80 -6.64 6.62
C ARG A 196 -23.66 -5.51 7.15
N TYR A 197 -23.81 -4.44 6.37
CA TYR A 197 -24.71 -3.34 6.74
C TYR A 197 -26.16 -3.87 6.87
N ILE A 198 -26.63 -4.66 5.91
CA ILE A 198 -27.99 -5.23 5.95
C ILE A 198 -28.19 -6.10 7.21
N ASP A 199 -27.23 -6.97 7.54
CA ASP A 199 -27.30 -7.83 8.74
C ASP A 199 -27.36 -7.00 10.05
N GLN A 200 -26.60 -5.92 10.13
CA GLN A 200 -26.53 -5.05 11.32
C GLN A 200 -27.83 -4.26 11.54
N TYR A 201 -28.48 -3.78 10.48
CA TYR A 201 -29.73 -3.01 10.57
C TYR A 201 -31.00 -3.88 10.66
N SER A 202 -30.93 -5.14 10.25
CA SER A 202 -32.02 -6.10 10.43
C SER A 202 -32.33 -6.43 11.91
N TYR A 203 -31.42 -6.11 12.84
CA TYR A 203 -31.60 -6.31 14.28
C TYR A 203 -32.11 -5.07 15.03
N VAL A 204 -32.14 -3.88 14.40
CA VAL A 204 -32.39 -2.58 15.08
C VAL A 204 -33.73 -1.94 14.68
N SER A 205 -34.60 -2.65 13.97
CA SER A 205 -35.91 -2.13 13.59
C SER A 205 -36.85 -1.96 14.79
N SER A 206 -36.77 -0.79 15.45
CA SER A 206 -37.86 -0.18 16.22
C SER A 206 -37.64 1.31 16.52
N THR A 207 -37.03 2.08 15.61
CA THR A 207 -37.28 3.54 15.55
C THR A 207 -37.20 4.02 14.10
N PRO A 208 -38.13 4.89 13.64
CA PRO A 208 -38.09 5.42 12.29
C PRO A 208 -36.95 6.45 12.20
N LEU A 209 -35.95 6.15 11.38
CA LEU A 209 -34.84 7.07 11.07
C LEU A 209 -35.19 7.81 9.78
N ASP A 210 -35.11 9.14 9.81
CA ASP A 210 -35.24 10.02 8.64
C ASP A 210 -34.40 9.50 7.46
N GLU A 211 -35.09 9.05 6.41
CA GLU A 211 -34.61 7.98 5.52
C GLU A 211 -33.59 8.40 4.45
N ASN A 212 -33.33 9.69 4.23
CA ASN A 212 -32.63 10.12 2.99
C ASN A 212 -31.25 10.77 3.13
N GLU A 213 -30.84 11.29 4.29
CA GLU A 213 -29.53 11.97 4.43
C GLU A 213 -28.50 11.20 5.29
N ASN A 214 -28.96 10.38 6.24
CA ASN A 214 -28.09 9.65 7.18
C ASN A 214 -27.55 8.32 6.62
N THR A 215 -28.24 7.73 5.64
CA THR A 215 -27.84 6.47 5.00
C THR A 215 -26.65 6.66 4.04
N LEU A 216 -26.64 7.73 3.24
CA LEU A 216 -25.55 8.04 2.31
C LEU A 216 -24.27 8.51 3.03
N THR A 217 -24.41 9.28 4.10
CA THR A 217 -23.26 9.81 4.87
C THR A 217 -22.57 8.74 5.73
N MET A 218 -23.28 7.68 6.16
CA MET A 218 -22.70 6.53 6.86
C MET A 218 -22.00 5.50 5.95
N ILE A 219 -22.32 5.48 4.65
CA ILE A 219 -21.73 4.56 3.65
C ILE A 219 -20.48 5.18 2.98
N ASN A 220 -19.88 6.19 3.59
CA ASN A 220 -18.63 6.81 3.11
C ASN A 220 -17.35 5.99 3.37
N LYS A 221 -17.47 4.74 3.83
CA LYS A 221 -16.32 3.86 4.05
C LYS A 221 -16.41 2.69 3.10
N PHE A 222 -15.58 2.72 2.08
CA PHE A 222 -15.27 1.54 1.26
C PHE A 222 -13.77 1.36 1.23
N PRO A 223 -13.30 0.11 1.10
CA PRO A 223 -11.89 -0.17 1.05
C PRO A 223 -11.24 0.37 -0.22
N THR A 224 -10.02 0.85 -0.06
CA THR A 224 -9.12 1.11 -1.18
C THR A 224 -8.31 -0.15 -1.48
N ILE A 225 -8.33 -0.57 -2.74
CA ILE A 225 -7.58 -1.73 -3.22
C ILE A 225 -6.36 -1.21 -3.97
N TYR A 226 -5.22 -1.82 -3.69
CA TYR A 226 -3.94 -1.46 -4.29
C TYR A 226 -3.47 -2.55 -5.25
N GLY A 227 -2.64 -2.19 -6.22
CA GLY A 227 -2.05 -3.16 -7.13
C GLY A 227 -0.68 -2.76 -7.65
N PHE A 228 0.08 -3.79 -8.06
CA PHE A 228 1.33 -3.65 -8.80
C PHE A 228 1.20 -4.28 -10.18
N ALA A 229 1.25 -3.44 -11.21
CA ALA A 229 1.27 -3.85 -12.61
C ALA A 229 2.72 -3.89 -13.08
N ILE A 230 3.20 -5.09 -13.44
CA ILE A 230 4.60 -5.38 -13.77
C ILE A 230 4.68 -5.61 -15.29
N CYS A 231 5.54 -4.85 -15.96
CA CYS A 231 5.82 -4.98 -17.39
C CYS A 231 7.32 -4.79 -17.63
N GLY A 232 8.02 -5.86 -18.01
CA GLY A 232 9.48 -5.91 -18.14
C GLY A 232 10.19 -5.48 -16.85
N SER A 233 10.96 -4.39 -16.94
CA SER A 233 11.69 -3.77 -15.82
C SER A 233 10.91 -2.66 -15.11
N GLN A 234 9.64 -2.45 -15.47
CA GLN A 234 8.81 -1.38 -14.93
C GLN A 234 7.70 -1.93 -14.04
N VAL A 235 7.36 -1.16 -13.00
CA VAL A 235 6.27 -1.47 -12.07
C VAL A 235 5.42 -0.23 -11.86
N ALA A 236 4.15 -0.30 -12.25
CA ALA A 236 3.16 0.73 -11.94
C ALA A 236 2.42 0.38 -10.64
N ILE A 237 2.38 1.35 -9.72
CA ILE A 237 1.57 1.32 -8.52
C ILE A 237 0.20 1.89 -8.86
N VAL A 238 -0.85 1.09 -8.68
CA VAL A 238 -2.23 1.46 -8.99
C VAL A 238 -3.13 1.33 -7.78
N SER A 239 -4.22 2.06 -7.78
CA SER A 239 -5.23 2.04 -6.71
C SER A 239 -6.64 2.22 -7.27
N LEU A 240 -7.61 1.63 -6.58
CA LEU A 240 -9.03 1.77 -6.89
C LEU A 240 -9.82 1.87 -5.58
N ASN A 241 -10.64 2.91 -5.46
CA ASN A 241 -11.60 3.01 -4.36
C ASN A 241 -12.85 2.19 -4.70
N SER A 242 -13.25 1.30 -3.80
CA SER A 242 -14.38 0.39 -4.00
C SER A 242 -15.76 1.05 -3.86
N SER A 243 -15.86 2.34 -3.53
CA SER A 243 -17.15 3.04 -3.38
C SER A 243 -18.07 2.92 -4.59
N ASP A 244 -17.60 3.32 -5.77
CA ASP A 244 -18.36 3.23 -7.02
C ASP A 244 -17.65 2.33 -8.04
N SER A 245 -18.45 1.58 -8.80
CA SER A 245 -18.05 0.85 -9.99
C SER A 245 -17.43 1.74 -11.06
N LYS A 246 -17.84 3.01 -11.13
CA LYS A 246 -17.37 3.99 -12.11
C LYS A 246 -16.08 4.70 -11.71
N ASN A 247 -15.60 4.49 -10.48
CA ASN A 247 -14.38 5.13 -10.02
C ASN A 247 -13.21 4.79 -10.96
N PRO A 248 -12.41 5.78 -11.37
CA PRO A 248 -11.26 5.54 -12.22
C PRO A 248 -10.18 4.82 -11.41
N ILE A 249 -9.43 3.94 -12.08
CA ILE A 249 -8.19 3.38 -11.52
C ILE A 249 -7.13 4.48 -11.58
N ARG A 250 -6.47 4.72 -10.44
CA ARG A 250 -5.48 5.79 -10.30
C ARG A 250 -4.08 5.20 -10.20
N THR A 251 -3.20 5.59 -11.11
CA THR A 251 -1.78 5.29 -11.05
C THR A 251 -1.09 6.27 -10.11
N LEU A 252 -0.48 5.76 -9.04
CA LEU A 252 0.21 6.57 -8.03
C LEU A 252 1.66 6.88 -8.42
N LEU A 253 2.35 5.88 -8.99
CA LEU A 253 3.75 5.99 -9.38
C LEU A 253 4.08 4.91 -10.42
N VAL A 254 4.87 5.27 -11.43
CA VAL A 254 5.52 4.29 -12.32
C VAL A 254 6.99 4.24 -11.96
N ILE A 255 7.45 3.05 -11.61
CA ILE A 255 8.83 2.74 -11.25
C ILE A 255 9.51 2.14 -12.48
N ASP A 256 10.68 2.67 -12.83
CA ASP A 256 11.57 2.07 -13.82
C ASP A 256 12.88 1.66 -13.15
N TYR A 257 13.12 0.34 -13.07
CA TYR A 257 14.33 -0.21 -12.47
C TYR A 257 15.59 -0.01 -13.32
N CYS A 258 15.46 0.49 -14.56
CA CYS A 258 16.62 0.95 -15.32
C CYS A 258 17.27 2.20 -14.71
N ASN A 259 16.52 2.99 -13.92
CA ASN A 259 17.06 4.21 -13.30
C ASN A 259 17.76 3.92 -11.97
N ILE A 260 19.10 3.93 -12.01
CA ILE A 260 20.00 3.64 -10.87
C ILE A 260 19.74 4.57 -9.66
N THR A 261 19.34 5.81 -9.91
CA THR A 261 19.17 6.82 -8.83
C THR A 261 17.89 6.65 -8.02
N GLN A 262 16.95 5.82 -8.51
CA GLN A 262 15.61 5.69 -7.94
C GLN A 262 15.43 4.41 -7.11
N ASP A 263 16.45 3.56 -6.96
CA ASP A 263 16.31 2.25 -6.29
C ASP A 263 15.74 2.38 -4.86
N LEU A 264 16.32 3.27 -4.04
CA LEU A 264 15.85 3.54 -2.69
C LEU A 264 14.41 4.08 -2.69
N TRP A 265 14.14 5.06 -3.54
CA TRP A 265 12.86 5.76 -3.61
C TRP A 265 11.74 4.85 -4.09
N SER A 266 12.06 3.95 -5.01
CA SER A 266 11.19 2.89 -5.52
C SER A 266 10.88 1.87 -4.44
N ALA A 267 11.90 1.41 -3.70
CA ALA A 267 11.72 0.49 -2.58
C ALA A 267 10.81 1.10 -1.51
N ILE A 268 11.03 2.37 -1.15
CA ILE A 268 10.17 3.09 -0.20
C ILE A 268 8.73 3.17 -0.69
N ALA A 269 8.49 3.54 -1.95
CA ALA A 269 7.13 3.68 -2.49
C ALA A 269 6.37 2.34 -2.49
N ILE A 270 7.05 1.25 -2.89
CA ILE A 270 6.49 -0.12 -2.84
C ILE A 270 6.16 -0.51 -1.41
N SER A 271 7.10 -0.34 -0.48
CA SER A 271 6.90 -0.70 0.92
C SER A 271 5.78 0.11 1.57
N LEU A 272 5.68 1.42 1.29
CA LEU A 272 4.58 2.26 1.79
C LEU A 272 3.23 1.80 1.26
N THR A 273 3.15 1.43 -0.02
CA THR A 273 1.91 0.92 -0.62
C THR A 273 1.51 -0.42 -0.02
N MET A 274 2.47 -1.31 0.16
CA MET A 274 2.27 -2.62 0.77
C MET A 274 1.82 -2.50 2.23
N VAL A 275 2.43 -1.61 3.02
CA VAL A 275 1.97 -1.31 4.38
C VAL A 275 0.58 -0.66 4.38
N ALA A 276 0.29 0.23 3.42
CA ALA A 276 -1.03 0.81 3.29
C ALA A 276 -2.11 -0.21 2.88
N SER A 277 -1.79 -1.31 2.19
CA SER A 277 -2.74 -2.40 1.95
C SER A 277 -2.89 -3.30 3.19
N ARG A 278 -1.79 -3.56 3.90
CA ARG A 278 -1.77 -4.28 5.19
C ARG A 278 -2.68 -3.62 6.21
N ASP A 279 -2.50 -2.33 6.43
CA ASP A 279 -3.28 -1.59 7.41
C ASP A 279 -4.78 -1.56 7.01
N GLU A 280 -5.11 -1.76 5.72
CA GLU A 280 -6.49 -1.67 5.18
C GLU A 280 -7.18 -2.98 5.50
N ALA A 281 -6.46 -4.09 5.26
CA ALA A 281 -6.90 -5.40 5.66
C ALA A 281 -7.23 -5.48 7.16
N ILE A 282 -6.43 -4.82 8.00
CA ILE A 282 -6.65 -4.76 9.45
C ILE A 282 -7.87 -3.91 9.80
N GLU A 283 -8.03 -2.75 9.16
CA GLU A 283 -9.17 -1.87 9.38
C GLU A 283 -10.49 -2.58 9.09
N TRP A 284 -10.56 -3.27 7.95
CA TRP A 284 -11.76 -3.98 7.51
C TRP A 284 -11.95 -5.36 8.15
N SER A 285 -10.90 -5.97 8.70
CA SER A 285 -11.05 -7.17 9.52
C SER A 285 -11.65 -6.82 10.88
N CYS A 286 -11.17 -5.75 11.53
CA CYS A 286 -11.72 -5.26 12.79
C CYS A 286 -13.04 -4.49 12.64
N PHE A 287 -13.52 -4.21 11.42
CA PHE A 287 -14.91 -3.78 11.20
C PHE A 287 -15.93 -4.82 11.72
N GLU A 288 -15.49 -6.04 12.06
CA GLU A 288 -16.25 -7.04 12.84
C GLU A 288 -16.42 -6.68 14.33
N GLY A 289 -15.77 -5.62 14.83
CA GLY A 289 -15.79 -5.21 16.23
C GLY A 289 -15.58 -3.70 16.38
N SER A 290 -16.67 -2.95 16.27
CA SER A 290 -16.76 -1.54 16.63
C SER A 290 -16.27 -1.33 18.07
N ASN A 291 -14.99 -0.99 18.27
CA ASN A 291 -14.51 -0.10 19.34
C ASN A 291 -12.98 0.15 19.29
N ASP A 292 -12.17 -0.80 18.82
CA ASP A 292 -10.72 -0.72 19.03
C ASP A 292 -9.96 0.08 17.97
N ILE A 293 -10.45 0.15 16.73
CA ILE A 293 -9.79 0.96 15.68
C ILE A 293 -10.09 2.44 15.82
N SER A 294 -11.27 2.85 16.29
CA SER A 294 -11.54 4.27 16.57
C SER A 294 -10.54 4.85 17.59
N LYS A 295 -10.01 4.02 18.51
CA LYS A 295 -8.90 4.37 19.40
C LYS A 295 -7.58 4.47 18.67
N LEU A 296 -7.27 3.57 17.73
CA LEU A 296 -6.06 3.61 16.91
C LEU A 296 -6.05 4.79 15.92
N THR A 297 -7.17 5.11 15.27
CA THR A 297 -7.28 6.30 14.40
C THR A 297 -7.22 7.58 15.21
N LYS A 298 -7.83 7.62 16.41
CA LYS A 298 -7.67 8.75 17.35
C LYS A 298 -6.23 8.88 17.85
N GLN A 299 -5.54 7.77 18.11
CA GLN A 299 -4.13 7.76 18.48
C GLN A 299 -3.24 8.25 17.33
N MET A 300 -3.47 7.77 16.10
CA MET A 300 -2.75 8.21 14.90
C MET A 300 -3.03 9.69 14.56
N ALA A 301 -4.26 10.16 14.76
CA ALA A 301 -4.64 11.57 14.56
C ALA A 301 -4.20 12.48 15.73
N SER A 302 -3.89 11.93 16.90
CA SER A 302 -3.39 12.70 18.06
C SER A 302 -1.89 12.98 18.02
N VAL A 303 -1.16 12.41 17.06
CA VAL A 303 0.26 12.70 16.84
C VAL A 303 0.36 14.04 16.10
N LYS A 304 0.47 15.14 16.87
CA LYS A 304 0.85 16.45 16.33
C LYS A 304 2.20 16.33 15.61
N MET A 305 2.27 16.80 14.37
CA MET A 305 3.53 17.30 13.83
C MET A 305 3.82 18.65 14.50
N THR A 306 5.10 18.83 14.83
CA THR A 306 5.78 20.04 15.34
C THR A 306 5.40 20.53 16.74
N GLU A 307 6.33 20.32 17.68
CA GLU A 307 6.75 21.40 18.58
C GLU A 307 8.10 21.93 18.08
N ASP A 308 8.20 23.24 18.14
CA ASP A 308 9.21 24.11 17.57
C ASP A 308 10.63 23.80 18.05
N ILE A 309 11.58 23.84 17.11
CA ILE A 309 12.99 24.03 17.42
C ILE A 309 13.17 25.54 17.56
N ASP A 310 13.06 26.04 18.78
CA ASP A 310 13.57 27.37 19.13
C ASP A 310 15.11 27.32 19.18
N PHE A 311 15.73 28.07 18.26
CA PHE A 311 17.14 28.50 18.13
C PHE A 311 18.27 27.48 18.38
#